data_AF-A0A1H7RFB2-F1
#
_entry.id   AF-A0A1H7RFB2-F1
#
_cell.length_a   1.000
_cell.length_b   1.000
_cell.length_c   1.000
_cell.angle_alpha   90.00
_cell.angle_beta   90.00
_cell.angle_gamma   90.00
#
_symmetry.space_group_name_H-M   'P 1'
#
loop_
_entity.id
_entity.type
_entity.pdbx_description
1 polymer ?
#
loop_
_entity_poly.entity_id
_entity_poly.type
_entity_poly.pdbx_seq_one_letter_code
_entity_poly.pdbx_strand_id
1 'polypeptide(L)' 'HNVMSKRGSPYLRKALFSAALVASRHDPVLKAFYEKKISEGKHHLTALGAVSRKLCYIIYAILKKNEPYEVRLK' A
#
# COMPACT_ATOMS: atom_id res chain seq x y z
N HIS A 1 -13.47 -11.42 4.60
CA HIS A 1 -12.31 -11.57 5.52
C HIS A 1 -11.27 -10.47 5.26
N ASN A 2 -10.98 -9.61 6.24
CA ASN A 2 -9.94 -8.56 6.16
C ASN A 2 -8.57 -9.08 6.66
N VAL A 3 -8.21 -10.31 6.32
CA VAL A 3 -6.96 -10.95 6.78
C VAL A 3 -5.94 -10.98 5.67
N MET A 4 -4.71 -10.54 5.96
CA MET A 4 -3.60 -10.59 5.02
C MET A 4 -3.18 -12.03 4.76
N SER A 5 -3.17 -12.45 3.49
CA SER A 5 -2.75 -13.79 3.08
C SER A 5 -1.30 -14.08 3.49
N LYS A 6 -1.06 -15.30 4.00
CA LYS A 6 0.27 -15.79 4.39
C LYS A 6 1.03 -16.47 3.24
N ARG A 7 0.44 -16.54 2.04
CA ARG A 7 1.10 -17.09 0.84
C ARG A 7 2.22 -16.17 0.36
N GLY A 8 3.23 -16.75 -0.30
CA GLY A 8 4.41 -16.04 -0.84
C GLY A 8 5.49 -15.72 0.20
N SER A 9 6.51 -14.97 -0.22
CA SER A 9 7.69 -14.68 0.60
C SER A 9 7.35 -13.83 1.83
N PRO A 10 7.68 -14.29 3.06
CA PRO A 10 7.48 -13.51 4.28
C PRO A 10 8.35 -12.25 4.32
N TYR A 11 9.55 -12.29 3.73
CA TYR A 11 10.47 -11.15 3.64
C TYR A 11 9.88 -10.03 2.79
N LEU A 12 9.34 -10.38 1.61
CA LEU A 12 8.73 -9.40 0.72
C LEU A 12 7.50 -8.75 1.36
N ARG A 13 6.69 -9.55 2.07
CA ARG A 13 5.53 -9.03 2.80
C ARG A 13 5.94 -8.04 3.89
N LYS A 14 6.99 -8.35 4.65
CA LYS A 14 7.53 -7.45 5.68
C LYS A 14 8.06 -6.17 5.06
N ALA A 15 8.85 -6.27 3.97
CA ALA A 15 9.39 -5.12 3.25
C ALA A 15 8.28 -4.19 2.72
N LEU A 16 7.26 -4.75 2.08
CA LEU A 16 6.11 -3.99 1.59
C LEU A 16 5.33 -3.32 2.72
N PHE A 17 5.17 -3.99 3.86
CA PHE A 17 4.47 -3.41 5.01
C PHE A 17 5.26 -2.25 5.63
N SER A 18 6.58 -2.40 5.78
CA SER A 18 7.45 -1.31 6.24
C SER A 18 7.47 -0.14 5.24
N ALA A 19 7.51 -0.42 3.94
CA ALA A 19 7.44 0.62 2.91
C ALA A 19 6.08 1.35 2.93
N ALA A 20 4.98 0.62 3.13
CA ALA A 20 3.65 1.19 3.26
C ALA A 20 3.54 2.14 4.46
N LEU A 21 4.23 1.86 5.57
CA LEU A 21 4.26 2.75 6.74
C LEU A 21 4.79 4.14 6.38
N VAL A 22 5.92 4.19 5.68
CA VAL A 22 6.53 5.44 5.22
C VAL A 22 5.67 6.08 4.13
N ALA A 23 5.22 5.29 3.15
CA ALA A 23 4.45 5.78 2.02
C ALA A 23 3.11 6.40 2.44
N SER A 24 2.45 5.85 3.47
CA SER A 24 1.20 6.41 4.02
C SER A 24 1.35 7.82 4.61
N ARG A 25 2.57 8.26 4.91
CA ARG A 25 2.88 9.56 5.50
C ARG A 25 3.38 10.57 4.47
N HIS A 26 4.20 10.11 3.53
CA HIS A 26 4.93 10.98 2.59
C HIS A 26 4.31 11.04 1.19
N ASP A 27 3.72 9.96 0.70
CA ASP A 27 3.07 9.95 -0.61
C ASP A 27 1.62 10.45 -0.47
N PRO A 28 1.23 11.53 -1.14
CA PRO A 28 -0.10 12.13 -0.95
C PRO A 28 -1.24 11.24 -1.49
N VAL A 29 -0.99 10.41 -2.51
CA VAL A 29 -1.97 9.46 -3.08
C VAL A 29 -2.22 8.29 -2.12
N LEU A 30 -1.15 7.79 -1.50
CA LEU A 30 -1.24 6.69 -0.54
C LEU A 30 -1.72 7.18 0.83
N LYS A 31 -1.37 8.41 1.23
CA LYS A 31 -1.89 9.09 2.41
C LYS A 31 -3.41 9.29 2.32
N ALA A 32 -3.91 9.86 1.22
CA ALA A 32 -5.36 10.03 1.02
C ALA A 32 -6.10 8.69 1.05
N PHE A 33 -5.50 7.63 0.48
CA PHE A 33 -6.06 6.29 0.55
C PHE A 33 -6.06 5.71 1.96
N TYR A 34 -4.98 5.92 2.72
CA TYR A 34 -4.88 5.52 4.12
C TYR A 34 -5.93 6.23 4.97
N GLU A 35 -6.03 7.56 4.87
CA GLU A 35 -7.00 8.38 5.61
C GLU A 35 -8.43 7.97 5.29
N LYS A 36 -8.75 7.72 4.02
CA LYS A 36 -10.06 7.17 3.63
C LYS A 36 -10.37 5.84 4.31
N LYS A 37 -9.37 4.96 4.48
CA LYS A 37 -9.57 3.67 5.16
C LYS A 37 -9.74 3.82 6.66
N ILE A 38 -9.08 4.80 7.27
CA ILE A 38 -9.29 5.17 8.68
C ILE A 38 -10.69 5.77 8.88
N SER A 39 -11.14 6.67 7.99
CA SER A 39 -12.48 7.28 8.06
C SER A 39 -13.60 6.26 7.84
N GLU A 40 -13.34 5.17 7.12
CA GLU A 40 -14.22 3.99 7.03
C GLU A 40 -14.29 3.17 8.35
N GLY A 41 -13.60 3.59 9.42
CA GLY A 41 -13.59 2.93 10.73
C GLY A 41 -12.64 1.74 10.84
N LYS A 42 -11.71 1.57 9.89
CA LYS A 42 -10.79 0.41 9.91
C LYS A 42 -9.63 0.65 10.87
N HIS A 43 -9.25 -0.41 11.57
CA HIS A 43 -8.06 -0.39 12.42
C HIS A 43 -6.80 -0.02 11.63
N HIS A 44 -5.88 0.71 12.26
CA HIS A 44 -4.64 1.21 11.67
C HIS A 44 -3.88 0.14 10.87
N LEU A 45 -3.68 -1.05 11.45
CA LEU A 45 -2.96 -2.14 10.80
C LEU A 45 -3.68 -2.69 9.56
N THR A 46 -5.02 -2.67 9.56
CA THR A 46 -5.83 -3.09 8.42
C THR A 46 -5.75 -2.06 7.29
N ALA A 47 -5.79 -0.77 7.63
CA ALA A 47 -5.57 0.31 6.67
C ALA A 47 -4.16 0.19 6.05
N LEU A 48 -3.13 -0.07 6.86
CA LEU A 48 -1.76 -0.23 6.35
C LEU A 48 -1.58 -1.47 5.48
N GLY A 49 -2.26 -2.58 5.82
CA GLY A 49 -2.33 -3.76 4.96
C GLY A 49 -2.96 -3.45 3.59
N ALA A 50 -4.01 -2.61 3.56
CA ALA A 50 -4.62 -2.16 2.31
C ALA A 50 -3.67 -1.27 1.48
N VAL A 51 -2.94 -0.35 2.13
CA VAL A 51 -1.91 0.47 1.49
C VAL A 51 -0.80 -0.42 0.92
N SER A 52 -0.34 -1.42 1.67
CA SER A 52 0.68 -2.38 1.22
C SER A 52 0.26 -3.13 -0.05
N ARG A 53 -1.02 -3.54 -0.13
CA ARG A 53 -1.57 -4.16 -1.34
C ARG A 53 -1.58 -3.18 -2.52
N LYS A 54 -2.00 -1.92 -2.29
CA LYS A 54 -2.00 -0.89 -3.34
C LYS A 54 -0.59 -0.60 -3.84
N LEU A 55 0.39 -0.51 -2.94
CA LEU A 55 1.80 -0.34 -3.26
C LEU A 55 2.35 -1.50 -4.10
N CYS A 56 2.00 -2.74 -3.77
CA CYS A 56 2.38 -3.91 -4.56
C CYS A 56 1.87 -3.83 -6.01
N TYR A 57 0.63 -3.37 -6.22
CA TYR A 57 0.09 -3.16 -7.57
C TYR A 57 0.80 -2.04 -8.33
N ILE A 58 1.17 -0.96 -7.64
CA ILE A 58 1.94 0.15 -8.23
C ILE A 58 3.30 -0.37 -8.71
N ILE A 59 4.03 -1.08 -7.86
CA ILE A 59 5.33 -1.68 -8.21
C ILE A 59 5.16 -2.63 -9.39
N TYR A 60 4.15 -3.50 -9.38
CA TYR A 60 3.88 -4.40 -10.50
C TYR A 60 3.59 -3.64 -11.80
N ALA A 61 2.81 -2.56 -11.76
CA ALA A 61 2.50 -1.75 -12.93
C ALA A 61 3.74 -1.05 -13.50
N ILE A 62 4.60 -0.50 -12.64
CA ILE A 62 5.89 0.10 -13.02
C ILE A 62 6.77 -0.93 -13.70
N LEU A 63 6.95 -2.11 -13.08
CA LEU A 63 7.79 -3.18 -13.65
C LEU A 63 7.24 -3.71 -14.97
N LYS A 64 5.91 -3.75 -15.12
CA LYS A 64 5.27 -4.27 -16.33
C LYS A 64 5.31 -3.28 -17.49
N LYS A 65 5.13 -1.98 -17.23
CA LYS A 65 5.13 -0.94 -18.26
C LYS A 65 6.49 -0.32 -18.50
N ASN A 66 7.43 -0.53 -17.57
CA ASN A 66 8.73 0.12 -17.52
C ASN A 66 8.63 1.67 -17.52
N GLU A 67 7.56 2.19 -16.93
CA GLU A 67 7.28 3.62 -16.80
C GLU A 67 7.51 4.05 -15.34
N PRO A 68 8.11 5.23 -15.10
CA PRO A 68 8.33 5.72 -13.74
C PRO A 68 7.00 5.98 -13.01
N TYR A 69 7.05 5.89 -11.68
CA TYR A 69 5.90 6.20 -10.85
C TYR A 69 5.57 7.70 -10.91
N GLU A 70 4.36 8.04 -11.33
CA GLU A 70 3.84 9.40 -11.28
C GLU A 70 2.78 9.54 -10.19
N VAL A 71 2.99 10.51 -9.29
CA VAL A 71 2.03 10.86 -8.24
C VAL A 71 0.88 11.64 -8.87
N ARG A 72 -0.18 10.93 -9.25
CA ARG A 72 -1.41 11.56 -9.78
C ARG A 72 -2.47 11.64 -8.69
N LEU A 73 -2.64 12.84 -8.14
CA LEU A 73 -3.76 13.15 -7.25
C LEU A 73 -5.02 13.27 -8.11
N LYS A 74 -6.03 12.46 -7.80
CA LYS A 74 -7.35 12.49 -8.44
C LYS A 74 -8.31 13.33 -7.61
#